data_AF-A0A7T4JW51-F1
#
_entry.id   AF-A0A7T4JW51-F1
#
_cell.length_a   1.000
_cell.length_b   1.000
_cell.length_c   1.000
_cell.angle_alpha   90.00
_cell.angle_beta   90.00
_cell.angle_gamma   90.00
#
_symmetry.space_group_name_H-M   'P 1'
#
loop_
_entity.id
_entity.type
_entity.pdbx_description
1 polymer ?
#
loop_
_entity_poly.entity_id
_entity_poly.type
_entity_poly.pdbx_seq_one_letter_code
_entity_poly.pdbx_strand_id
1 'polypeptide(L)'
;MGKMLDSVDGAVAAATHLTADDQASIEVARELATYIDEANASGDQARIDKTTFGAYPTLNKVLTGLGLNPEGKQKLGLLVLDEEVEPF
;
A
#
# COMPACT_ATOMS: atom_id res chain seq x y z
N MET A 1 5.96 -8.42 -14.66
CA MET A 1 5.17 -7.71 -13.63
C MET A 1 6.09 -6.74 -12.92
N GLY A 2 5.58 -5.58 -12.49
CA GLY A 2 6.38 -4.54 -11.85
C GLY A 2 6.55 -4.78 -10.34
N LYS A 3 7.68 -4.35 -9.77
CA LYS A 3 8.05 -4.66 -8.38
C LYS A 3 7.07 -4.02 -7.37
N MET A 4 6.53 -2.84 -7.69
CA MET A 4 5.57 -2.15 -6.85
C MET A 4 4.21 -2.85 -6.88
N LEU A 5 3.73 -3.22 -8.08
CA LEU A 5 2.47 -3.93 -8.23
C LEU A 5 2.50 -5.28 -7.48
N ASP A 6 3.58 -6.04 -7.63
CA ASP A 6 3.77 -7.32 -6.93
C ASP A 6 3.73 -7.13 -5.40
N SER A 7 4.29 -6.03 -4.89
CA SER A 7 4.27 -5.71 -3.46
C SER A 7 2.87 -5.37 -2.96
N VAL A 8 2.10 -4.61 -3.74
CA VAL A 8 0.69 -4.28 -3.42
C VAL A 8 -0.16 -5.54 -3.43
N ASP A 9 -0.05 -6.37 -4.45
CA ASP A 9 -0.81 -7.62 -4.56
C ASP A 9 -0.46 -8.60 -3.44
N GLY A 10 0.81 -8.71 -3.08
CA GLY A 10 1.24 -9.51 -1.92
C GLY A 10 0.63 -9.00 -0.61
N ALA A 11 0.60 -7.68 -0.39
CA ALA A 11 0.00 -7.09 0.81
C ALA A 11 -1.52 -7.32 0.87
N VAL A 12 -2.22 -7.14 -0.25
CA VAL A 12 -3.67 -7.38 -0.36
C VAL A 12 -3.99 -8.84 -0.10
N ALA A 13 -3.24 -9.77 -0.70
CA ALA A 13 -3.46 -11.21 -0.51
C ALA A 13 -3.20 -11.67 0.93
N ALA A 14 -2.28 -11.02 1.65
CA ALA A 14 -1.98 -11.33 3.04
C ALA A 14 -2.94 -10.67 4.04
N ALA A 15 -3.74 -9.69 3.61
CA ALA A 15 -4.64 -8.95 4.48
C ALA A 15 -5.97 -9.68 4.67
N THR A 16 -6.23 -10.13 5.90
CA THR A 16 -7.46 -10.86 6.25
C THR A 16 -8.62 -9.95 6.62
N HIS A 17 -8.37 -8.65 6.81
CA HIS A 17 -9.37 -7.66 7.25
C HIS A 17 -10.05 -6.93 6.09
N LEU A 18 -9.54 -7.06 4.86
CA LEU A 18 -10.12 -6.42 3.69
C LEU A 18 -11.43 -7.08 3.28
N THR A 19 -12.34 -6.29 2.76
CA THR A 19 -13.69 -6.69 2.35
C THR A 19 -13.98 -6.28 0.90
N ALA A 20 -15.16 -6.65 0.40
CA ALA A 20 -15.60 -6.22 -0.93
C ALA A 20 -15.73 -4.70 -1.07
N ASP A 21 -15.99 -3.99 0.03
CA ASP A 21 -16.14 -2.53 0.02
C ASP A 21 -14.79 -1.82 -0.23
N ASP A 22 -13.67 -2.50 0.03
CA ASP A 22 -12.32 -1.99 -0.18
C ASP A 22 -11.86 -2.10 -1.64
N GLN A 23 -12.61 -2.80 -2.50
CA GLN A 23 -12.19 -3.18 -3.85
C GLN A 23 -11.80 -1.96 -4.71
N ALA A 24 -12.57 -0.87 -4.65
CA ALA A 24 -12.26 0.34 -5.40
C ALA A 24 -10.92 0.97 -4.96
N SER A 25 -10.61 0.91 -3.66
CA SER A 25 -9.36 1.44 -3.13
C SER A 25 -8.17 0.51 -3.45
N ILE A 26 -8.40 -0.80 -3.50
CA ILE A 26 -7.41 -1.79 -3.97
C ILE A 26 -7.07 -1.55 -5.44
N GLU A 27 -8.07 -1.29 -6.29
CA GLU A 27 -7.85 -0.97 -7.71
C GLU A 27 -7.02 0.30 -7.89
N VAL A 28 -7.34 1.37 -7.14
CA VAL A 28 -6.53 2.61 -7.14
C VAL A 28 -5.08 2.33 -6.72
N ALA A 29 -4.87 1.50 -5.69
CA ALA A 29 -3.52 1.14 -5.26
C ALA A 29 -2.73 0.40 -6.37
N ARG A 30 -3.39 -0.52 -7.09
CA ARG A 30 -2.80 -1.26 -8.21
C ARG A 30 -2.48 -0.38 -9.41
N GLU A 31 -3.37 0.55 -9.76
CA GLU A 31 -3.13 1.50 -10.85
C GLU A 31 -1.94 2.42 -10.54
N LEU A 32 -1.87 2.95 -9.31
CA LEU A 32 -0.75 3.78 -8.86
C LEU A 32 0.56 3.00 -8.87
N ALA A 33 0.54 1.75 -8.39
CA ALA A 33 1.71 0.88 -8.40
C ALA A 33 2.19 0.57 -9.83
N THR A 34 1.26 0.28 -10.74
CA THR A 34 1.55 0.07 -12.17
C THR A 34 2.17 1.31 -12.80
N TYR A 35 1.60 2.49 -12.56
CA TYR A 35 2.13 3.75 -13.06
C TYR A 35 3.56 4.03 -12.56
N ILE A 36 3.84 3.72 -11.29
CA ILE A 36 5.17 3.83 -10.70
C ILE A 36 6.16 2.87 -11.38
N ASP A 37 5.78 1.61 -11.55
CA ASP A 37 6.62 0.60 -12.20
C ASP A 37 6.91 0.96 -13.66
N GLU A 38 5.91 1.45 -14.40
CA GLU A 38 6.08 1.92 -15.77
C GLU A 38 7.01 3.13 -15.87
N ALA A 39 6.87 4.11 -14.97
CA ALA A 39 7.75 5.27 -14.94
C ALA A 39 9.20 4.84 -14.69
N ASN A 40 9.44 3.96 -13.71
CA ASN A 40 10.77 3.44 -13.41
C ASN A 40 11.34 2.61 -14.56
N ALA A 41 10.53 1.75 -15.19
CA ALA A 41 10.94 0.94 -16.32
C ALA A 41 11.26 1.76 -17.57
N SER A 42 10.58 2.91 -17.76
CA SER A 42 10.79 3.78 -18.91
C SER A 42 12.14 4.53 -18.89
N GLY A 43 12.73 4.72 -17.72
CA GLY A 43 13.93 5.55 -17.55
C GLY A 43 13.71 7.05 -17.82
N ASP A 44 12.46 7.49 -18.05
CA ASP A 44 12.10 8.89 -18.25
C ASP A 44 12.13 9.63 -16.90
N GLN A 45 13.17 10.44 -16.70
CA GLN A 45 13.38 11.18 -15.46
C GLN A 45 12.19 12.10 -15.12
N ALA A 46 11.55 12.72 -16.09
CA ALA A 46 10.41 13.61 -15.83
C ALA A 46 9.19 12.83 -15.33
N ARG A 47 8.99 11.59 -15.80
CA ARG A 47 7.95 10.69 -15.27
C ARG A 47 8.30 10.19 -13.88
N ILE A 48 9.57 9.81 -13.65
CA ILE A 48 10.06 9.37 -12.34
C ILE A 48 9.88 10.48 -11.30
N ASP A 49 10.25 11.72 -11.62
CA ASP A 49 10.08 12.86 -10.73
C ASP A 49 8.59 13.10 -10.39
N LYS A 50 7.70 12.99 -11.39
CA LYS A 50 6.24 13.08 -11.17
C LYS A 50 5.72 11.98 -10.25
N THR A 51 6.24 10.77 -10.34
CA THR A 51 5.84 9.71 -9.40
C THR A 51 6.23 10.07 -7.96
N THR A 52 7.42 10.65 -7.76
CA THR A 52 7.96 11.00 -6.44
C THR A 52 7.05 11.95 -5.66
N PHE A 53 6.51 12.97 -6.33
CA PHE A 53 5.69 13.99 -5.67
C PHE A 53 4.17 13.76 -5.82
N GLY A 54 3.74 12.87 -6.70
CA GLY A 54 2.33 12.59 -6.97
C GLY A 54 1.90 11.17 -6.59
N ALA A 55 2.41 10.19 -7.33
CA ALA A 55 1.95 8.80 -7.22
C ALA A 55 2.36 8.14 -5.91
N TYR A 56 3.62 8.28 -5.47
CA TYR A 56 4.11 7.67 -4.22
C TYR A 56 3.36 8.17 -2.97
N PRO A 57 3.19 9.49 -2.74
CA PRO A 57 2.42 9.98 -1.60
C PRO A 57 0.96 9.53 -1.62
N THR A 58 0.35 9.49 -2.82
CA THR A 58 -1.05 9.05 -2.97
C THR A 58 -1.18 7.56 -2.69
N LEU A 59 -0.28 6.74 -3.23
CA LEU A 59 -0.24 5.30 -2.95
C LEU A 59 -0.07 5.06 -1.45
N ASN A 60 0.85 5.76 -0.78
CA ASN A 60 1.03 5.62 0.67
C ASN A 60 -0.26 5.94 1.44
N LYS A 61 -1.00 6.99 1.08
CA LYS A 61 -2.29 7.33 1.71
C LYS A 61 -3.33 6.23 1.52
N VAL A 62 -3.45 5.68 0.31
CA VAL A 62 -4.38 4.59 0.02
C VAL A 62 -4.00 3.34 0.83
N LEU A 63 -2.72 2.97 0.87
CA LEU A 63 -2.24 1.84 1.67
C LEU A 63 -2.46 2.05 3.18
N THR A 64 -2.28 3.28 3.69
CA THR A 64 -2.62 3.61 5.09
C THR A 64 -4.12 3.44 5.33
N GLY A 65 -4.98 3.93 4.43
CA GLY A 65 -6.44 3.79 4.55
C GLY A 65 -6.91 2.33 4.54
N LEU A 66 -6.25 1.49 3.75
CA LEU A 66 -6.50 0.05 3.66
C LEU A 66 -5.86 -0.78 4.79
N GLY A 67 -5.06 -0.18 5.68
CA GLY A 67 -4.33 -0.94 6.69
C GLY A 67 -3.23 -1.84 6.13
N LEU A 68 -2.69 -1.53 4.96
CA LEU A 68 -1.68 -2.33 4.27
C LEU A 68 -0.23 -1.92 4.58
N ASN A 69 -0.05 -0.81 5.30
CA ASN A 69 1.25 -0.39 5.84
C ASN A 69 1.20 -0.30 7.38
N PRO A 70 2.35 -0.19 8.07
CA PRO A 70 2.39 -0.18 9.54
C PRO A 70 1.52 0.92 10.17
N GLU A 71 1.52 2.11 9.58
CA GLU A 71 0.71 3.25 10.05
C GLU A 71 -0.80 2.93 9.98
N GLY A 72 -1.25 2.37 8.86
CA GLY A 72 -2.63 1.97 8.64
C GLY A 72 -3.04 0.84 9.58
N LYS A 73 -2.18 -0.17 9.77
CA LYS A 73 -2.44 -1.26 10.72
C LYS A 73 -2.61 -0.73 12.13
N GLN A 74 -1.79 0.23 12.56
CA GLN A 74 -1.93 0.87 13.86
C GLN A 74 -3.26 1.64 13.97
N LYS A 75 -3.60 2.45 12.97
CA LYS A 75 -4.83 3.26 12.95
C LYS A 75 -6.10 2.41 12.99
N LEU A 76 -6.07 1.24 12.36
CA LEU A 76 -7.20 0.31 12.32
C LEU A 76 -7.20 -0.70 13.48
N GLY A 77 -6.24 -0.62 14.42
CA GLY A 77 -6.14 -1.56 15.54
C GLY A 77 -5.79 -2.99 15.10
N LEU A 78 -5.18 -3.15 13.92
CA LEU A 78 -4.77 -4.44 13.34
C LEU A 78 -3.39 -4.89 13.83
N LEU A 79 -2.64 -3.99 14.49
CA LEU A 79 -1.45 -4.38 15.24
C LEU A 79 -1.92 -5.05 16.52
N VAL A 80 -1.78 -6.37 16.59
CA VAL A 80 -1.77 -7.07 17.87
C VAL A 80 -0.51 -6.59 18.59
N LEU A 81 -0.68 -5.67 19.54
CA LEU A 81 0.35 -5.39 20.53
C LEU A 81 0.42 -6.63 21.41
N ASP A 82 1.41 -7.47 21.13
CA ASP A 82 1.71 -8.67 21.91
C ASP A 82 2.36 -8.22 23.24
N GLU A 83 1.60 -7.54 24.11
CA GLU A 83 2.10 -7.04 25.41
C GLU A 83 0.96 -6.73 26.41
N GLU A 84 -0.01 -7.64 26.54
CA GLU A 84 -0.65 -7.90 27.85
C GLU A 84 0.12 -9.03 28.54
N VAL A 85 1.37 -8.76 28.95
CA VAL A 85 2.02 -9.56 29.99
C VAL A 85 1.53 -8.99 31.31
N GLU A 86 0.40 -9.50 31.81
CA GLU A 86 0.01 -9.26 33.21
C GLU A 86 1.11 -9.84 34.13
N PRO A 87 1.75 -9.03 35.00
CA PRO A 87 2.54 -9.59 36.08
C PRO A 87 1.58 -10.13 37.14
N PHE A 88 1.56 -11.46 37.28
CA PHE A 88 0.96 -12.15 38.43
C PHE A 88 1.55 -11.66 39.76
#